data_AF-S2D998-F1
#
_entry.id   AF-S2D998-F1
#
_cell.length_a   1.000
_cell.length_b   1.000
_cell.length_c   1.000
_cell.angle_alpha   90.00
_cell.angle_beta   90.00
_cell.angle_gamma   90.00
#
_symmetry.space_group_name_H-M   'P 1'
#
loop_
_entity.id
_entity.type
_entity.pdbx_description
1 polymer ?
#
loop_
_entity_poly.entity_id
_entity_poly.type
_entity_poly.pdbx_seq_one_letter_code
_entity_poly.pdbx_strand_id
1 'polypeptide(L)'
;MRKFILFSIAAATLTVSCVSKKKYTELQNDLFKTEAHLAETRSEKEAVEAEKKILEDKVGRIEARVAEYNARINSLKEDNDAKFDLSGKTPMSNVTREKLNATLAKVDQEKLSNAKTMEDSVNLAVSYNLKKSISDGSMEQDDDIQIDIDKTVVMITVSDRLLFNTGSYMVNRNAESLLERLAEVINAEPSVEVMIEGHTDPRSINTGVLQDNWDLSVKRATSIVRVLQNKYQVAPEKLIAAGRSSYIPVVDNDSPENMAKNRRTRIVIIPDLDKFFAMIE
;
A
#
# COMPACT_ATOMS: atom_id res chain seq x y z
N MET A 1 117.15 -7.12 13.21
CA MET A 1 116.11 -7.42 12.19
C MET A 1 114.77 -7.85 12.79
N ARG A 2 114.71 -8.74 13.80
CA ARG A 2 113.43 -9.15 14.46
C ARG A 2 112.58 -8.00 15.06
N LYS A 3 113.20 -6.97 15.66
CA LYS A 3 112.47 -5.83 16.24
C LYS A 3 111.80 -4.92 15.20
N PHE A 4 112.38 -4.79 14.00
CA PHE A 4 111.79 -4.00 12.91
C PHE A 4 110.59 -4.71 12.28
N ILE A 5 110.64 -6.03 12.15
CA ILE A 5 109.52 -6.83 11.61
C ILE A 5 108.31 -6.78 12.56
N LEU A 6 108.53 -6.86 13.89
CA LEU A 6 107.47 -6.70 14.88
C LEU A 6 106.82 -5.31 14.87
N PHE A 7 107.61 -4.25 14.66
CA PHE A 7 107.07 -2.88 14.56
C PHE A 7 106.27 -2.67 13.26
N SER A 8 106.71 -3.30 12.17
CA SER A 8 106.04 -3.24 10.86
C SER A 8 104.68 -3.96 10.88
N ILE A 9 104.62 -5.12 11.55
CA ILE A 9 103.38 -5.89 11.70
C ILE A 9 102.39 -5.17 12.62
N ALA A 10 102.86 -4.58 13.73
CA ALA A 10 102.03 -3.78 14.63
C ALA A 10 101.46 -2.52 13.95
N ALA A 11 102.25 -1.83 13.12
CA ALA A 11 101.80 -0.67 12.36
C ALA A 11 100.79 -1.06 11.25
N ALA A 12 101.00 -2.18 10.56
CA ALA A 12 100.07 -2.66 9.54
C ALA A 12 98.72 -3.11 10.12
N THR A 13 98.68 -3.62 11.35
CA THR A 13 97.41 -3.96 12.03
C THR A 13 96.61 -2.74 12.50
N LEU A 14 97.25 -1.57 12.67
CA LEU A 14 96.57 -0.34 13.10
C LEU A 14 95.90 0.41 11.94
N THR A 15 96.30 0.15 10.69
CA THR A 15 95.78 0.87 9.51
C THR A 15 94.54 0.24 8.88
N VAL A 16 94.01 -0.87 9.42
CA VAL A 16 92.84 -1.59 8.87
C VAL A 16 91.51 -1.16 9.52
N SER A 17 91.51 -0.30 10.54
CA SER A 17 90.28 0.04 11.29
C SER A 17 89.57 1.35 10.88
N CYS A 18 90.06 2.08 9.88
CA CYS A 18 89.50 3.39 9.53
C CYS A 18 88.45 3.31 8.40
N VAL A 19 87.16 3.36 8.75
CA VAL A 19 86.07 3.63 7.81
C VAL A 19 86.16 5.08 7.31
N SER A 20 86.04 5.31 6.00
CA SER A 20 86.11 6.67 5.43
C SER A 20 85.00 7.57 6.02
N LYS A 21 85.34 8.82 6.38
CA LYS A 21 84.42 9.80 6.97
C LYS A 21 83.10 9.95 6.21
N LYS A 22 83.14 9.84 4.87
CA LYS A 22 81.96 9.86 3.98
C LYS A 22 81.00 8.69 4.23
N LYS A 23 81.51 7.45 4.29
CA LYS A 23 80.71 6.26 4.63
C LYS A 23 80.13 6.33 6.03
N TYR A 24 80.88 6.89 6.99
CA TYR A 24 80.38 7.08 8.35
C TYR A 24 79.20 8.06 8.40
N THR A 25 79.31 9.21 7.73
CA THR A 25 78.21 10.19 7.64
C THR A 25 77.00 9.66 6.87
N GLU A 26 77.22 8.84 5.85
CA GLU A 26 76.16 8.19 5.07
C GLU A 26 75.41 7.16 5.93
N LEU A 27 76.13 6.27 6.63
CA LEU A 27 75.52 5.35 7.61
C LEU A 27 74.77 6.09 8.72
N GLN A 28 75.31 7.22 9.20
CA GLN A 28 74.66 8.02 10.24
C GLN A 28 73.33 8.64 9.74
N ASN A 29 73.31 9.12 8.50
CA ASN A 29 72.08 9.61 7.86
C ASN A 29 71.06 8.50 7.60
N ASP A 30 71.52 7.33 7.16
CA ASP A 30 70.63 6.18 6.93
C ASP A 30 70.06 5.63 8.23
N LEU A 31 70.86 5.61 9.30
CA LEU A 31 70.41 5.24 10.64
C LEU A 31 69.34 6.22 11.13
N PHE A 32 69.56 7.52 10.96
CA PHE A 32 68.57 8.55 11.31
C PHE A 32 67.26 8.41 10.51
N LYS A 33 67.34 8.18 9.19
CA LYS A 33 66.15 7.93 8.35
C LYS A 33 65.40 6.67 8.76
N THR A 34 66.13 5.61 9.09
CA THR A 34 65.55 4.33 9.51
C THR A 34 64.85 4.49 10.86
N GLU A 35 65.46 5.21 11.81
CA GLU A 35 64.84 5.53 13.10
C GLU A 35 63.58 6.39 12.93
N ALA A 36 63.60 7.38 12.03
CA ALA A 36 62.44 8.20 11.71
C ALA A 36 61.28 7.36 11.12
N HIS A 37 61.57 6.51 10.13
CA HIS A 37 60.56 5.61 9.55
C HIS A 37 60.04 4.57 10.54
N LEU A 38 60.90 4.06 11.43
CA LEU A 38 60.50 3.14 12.48
C LEU A 38 59.52 3.83 13.46
N ALA A 39 59.80 5.07 13.84
CA ALA A 39 58.93 5.86 14.72
C ALA A 39 57.57 6.15 14.05
N GLU A 40 57.58 6.55 12.77
CA GLU A 40 56.37 6.80 11.98
C GLU A 40 55.50 5.53 11.84
N THR A 41 56.11 4.42 11.41
CA THR A 41 55.42 3.12 11.26
C THR A 41 54.83 2.65 12.59
N ARG A 42 55.53 2.88 13.70
CA ARG A 42 55.04 2.54 15.05
C ARG A 42 53.82 3.38 15.43
N SER A 43 53.85 4.68 15.15
CA SER A 43 52.71 5.57 15.40
C SER A 43 51.49 5.17 14.56
N GLU A 44 51.67 4.83 13.28
CA GLU A 44 50.60 4.35 12.41
C GLU A 44 50.01 3.02 12.90
N LYS A 45 50.88 2.08 13.31
CA LYS A 45 50.45 0.80 13.87
C LYS A 45 49.59 0.99 15.12
N GLU A 46 50.02 1.88 16.04
CA GLU A 46 49.26 2.19 17.26
C GLU A 46 47.90 2.82 16.93
N ALA A 47 47.81 3.67 15.91
CA ALA A 47 46.54 4.25 15.45
C ALA A 47 45.60 3.19 14.84
N VAL A 48 46.11 2.30 14.00
CA VAL A 48 45.33 1.21 13.38
C VAL A 48 44.85 0.20 14.43
N GLU A 49 45.68 -0.14 15.43
CA GLU A 49 45.28 -1.02 16.53
C GLU A 49 44.16 -0.39 17.38
N ALA A 50 44.19 0.93 17.60
CA ALA A 50 43.12 1.63 18.29
C ALA A 50 41.80 1.63 17.49
N GLU A 51 41.87 1.88 16.18
CA GLU A 51 40.69 1.86 15.29
C GLU A 51 40.09 0.45 15.19
N LYS A 52 40.94 -0.58 15.05
CA LYS A 52 40.52 -1.98 15.02
C LYS A 52 39.71 -2.34 16.27
N LYS A 53 40.19 -1.95 17.46
CA LYS A 53 39.50 -2.19 18.73
C LYS A 53 38.11 -1.55 18.76
N ILE A 54 37.99 -0.30 18.29
CA ILE A 54 36.69 0.40 18.20
C ILE A 54 35.74 -0.34 17.26
N LEU A 55 36.25 -0.87 16.15
CA LEU A 55 35.45 -1.59 15.17
C LEU A 55 34.96 -2.94 15.73
N GLU A 56 35.82 -3.68 16.42
CA GLU A 56 35.47 -4.92 17.13
C GLU A 56 34.37 -4.66 18.18
N ASP A 57 34.49 -3.58 18.97
CA ASP A 57 33.45 -3.17 19.93
C ASP A 57 32.12 -2.77 19.26
N LYS A 58 32.16 -2.22 18.04
CA LYS A 58 30.95 -1.91 17.26
C LYS A 58 30.29 -3.19 16.73
N VAL A 59 31.08 -4.13 16.21
CA VAL A 59 30.57 -5.42 15.71
C VAL A 59 29.89 -6.20 16.83
N GLY A 60 30.52 -6.30 18.01
CA GLY A 60 29.92 -6.98 19.17
C GLY A 60 28.58 -6.37 19.60
N ARG A 61 28.43 -5.03 19.54
CA ARG A 61 27.14 -4.36 19.83
C ARG A 61 26.07 -4.65 18.79
N ILE A 62 26.45 -4.73 17.50
CA ILE A 62 25.52 -5.06 16.43
C ILE A 62 25.03 -6.51 16.58
N GLU A 63 25.94 -7.44 16.84
CA GLU A 63 25.60 -8.85 17.05
C GLU A 63 24.66 -9.04 18.25
N ALA A 64 24.92 -8.36 19.36
CA ALA A 64 24.03 -8.38 20.53
C ALA A 64 22.62 -7.86 20.19
N ARG A 65 22.52 -6.78 19.41
CA ARG A 65 21.23 -6.21 19.00
C ARG A 65 20.48 -7.10 18.02
N VAL A 66 21.19 -7.78 17.12
CA VAL A 66 20.60 -8.78 16.21
C VAL A 66 20.05 -9.97 17.00
N ALA A 67 20.79 -10.46 18.01
CA ALA A 67 20.31 -11.51 18.88
C ALA A 67 19.04 -11.11 19.65
N GLU A 68 18.98 -9.88 20.17
CA GLU A 68 17.80 -9.32 20.83
C GLU A 68 16.59 -9.24 19.88
N TYR A 69 16.78 -8.74 18.66
CA TYR A 69 15.72 -8.67 17.67
C TYR A 69 15.22 -10.05 17.25
N ASN A 70 16.12 -11.01 17.04
CA ASN A 70 15.73 -12.38 16.73
C ASN A 70 14.95 -13.04 17.88
N ALA A 71 15.37 -12.82 19.13
CA ALA A 71 14.63 -13.30 20.30
C ALA A 71 13.24 -12.66 20.40
N ARG A 72 13.12 -11.36 20.11
CA ARG A 72 11.84 -10.65 20.11
C ARG A 72 10.92 -11.14 18.99
N ILE A 73 11.45 -11.36 17.78
CA ILE A 73 10.69 -11.90 16.64
C ILE A 73 10.17 -13.30 16.96
N ASN A 74 11.01 -14.17 17.53
CA ASN A 74 10.59 -15.52 17.91
C ASN A 74 9.51 -15.50 19.00
N SER A 75 9.66 -14.65 20.03
CA SER A 75 8.63 -14.49 21.06
C SER A 75 7.32 -13.93 20.50
N LEU A 76 7.38 -12.95 19.60
CA LEU A 76 6.17 -12.41 18.94
C LEU A 76 5.51 -13.45 18.04
N LYS A 77 6.31 -14.29 17.38
CA LYS A 77 5.82 -15.39 16.56
C LYS A 77 5.16 -16.48 17.41
N GLU A 78 5.79 -16.89 18.50
CA GLU A 78 5.23 -17.85 19.46
C GLU A 78 3.96 -17.32 20.14
N ASP A 79 3.91 -16.05 20.53
CA ASP A 79 2.71 -15.42 21.10
C ASP A 79 1.56 -15.35 20.08
N ASN A 80 1.87 -15.19 18.80
CA ASN A 80 0.88 -15.20 17.72
C ASN A 80 0.42 -16.64 17.43
N ASP A 81 1.34 -17.59 17.32
CA ASP A 81 1.10 -19.02 17.07
C ASP A 81 0.36 -19.70 18.25
N ALA A 82 0.58 -19.26 19.49
CA ALA A 82 -0.13 -19.78 20.66
C ALA A 82 -1.59 -19.27 20.78
N LYS A 83 -1.93 -18.18 20.08
CA LYS A 83 -3.32 -17.71 19.93
C LYS A 83 -4.03 -18.34 18.73
N PHE A 84 -3.38 -19.27 18.03
CA PHE A 84 -3.72 -19.76 16.69
C PHE A 84 -4.45 -21.12 16.67
N ASP A 85 -4.71 -21.74 17.82
CA ASP A 85 -5.38 -23.05 17.88
C ASP A 85 -6.77 -22.94 18.49
N LEU A 86 -7.75 -22.48 17.70
CA LEU A 86 -9.16 -22.83 17.82
C LEU A 86 -9.89 -22.28 16.56
N SER A 87 -10.29 -23.19 15.67
CA SER A 87 -11.18 -22.96 14.51
C SER A 87 -10.62 -22.11 13.35
N GLY A 88 -9.59 -22.64 12.67
CA GLY A 88 -9.01 -22.03 11.48
C GLY A 88 -10.01 -21.61 10.40
N LYS A 89 -9.87 -20.36 9.95
CA LYS A 89 -9.63 -19.94 8.56
C LYS A 89 -9.53 -18.40 8.56
N THR A 90 -8.36 -17.91 8.15
CA THR A 90 -7.87 -16.52 8.14
C THR A 90 -7.35 -16.01 9.51
N PRO A 91 -6.06 -15.66 9.65
CA PRO A 91 -5.53 -15.03 10.86
C PRO A 91 -6.23 -13.68 11.05
N MET A 92 -6.80 -13.40 12.23
CA MET A 92 -7.44 -12.11 12.50
C MET A 92 -7.17 -11.71 13.95
N SER A 93 -6.67 -10.48 14.16
CA SER A 93 -6.42 -9.93 15.50
C SER A 93 -7.67 -9.94 16.39
N ASN A 94 -7.50 -10.17 17.69
CA ASN A 94 -8.60 -10.10 18.69
C ASN A 94 -9.40 -8.79 18.58
N VAL A 95 -8.73 -7.68 18.29
CA VAL A 95 -9.36 -6.37 18.10
C VAL A 95 -10.28 -6.36 16.87
N THR A 96 -9.83 -6.95 15.77
CA THR A 96 -10.63 -7.06 14.54
C THR A 96 -11.82 -7.97 14.75
N ARG A 97 -11.65 -9.06 15.52
CA ARG A 97 -12.75 -9.98 15.88
C ARG A 97 -13.81 -9.31 16.75
N GLU A 98 -13.40 -8.49 17.72
CA GLU A 98 -14.33 -7.70 18.53
C GLU A 98 -15.11 -6.68 17.70
N LYS A 99 -14.42 -5.94 16.81
CA LYS A 99 -15.08 -5.00 15.88
C LYS A 99 -16.06 -5.71 14.93
N LEU A 100 -15.67 -6.88 14.42
CA LEU A 100 -16.51 -7.72 13.57
C LEU A 100 -17.78 -8.14 14.32
N ASN A 101 -17.64 -8.74 15.51
CA ASN A 101 -18.77 -9.15 16.33
C ASN A 101 -19.68 -7.98 16.72
N ALA A 102 -19.10 -6.82 17.06
CA ALA A 102 -19.87 -5.60 17.36
C ALA A 102 -20.63 -5.05 16.15
N THR A 103 -20.13 -5.28 14.94
CA THR A 103 -20.82 -4.93 13.68
C THR A 103 -21.92 -5.94 13.39
N LEU A 104 -21.63 -7.24 13.47
CA LEU A 104 -22.58 -8.33 13.24
C LEU A 104 -23.78 -8.27 14.19
N ALA A 105 -23.58 -7.84 15.43
CA ALA A 105 -24.66 -7.63 16.40
C ALA A 105 -25.68 -6.56 15.96
N LYS A 106 -25.35 -5.71 15.00
CA LYS A 106 -26.23 -4.67 14.44
C LYS A 106 -26.86 -5.08 13.12
N VAL A 107 -26.49 -6.24 12.57
CA VAL A 107 -27.07 -6.75 11.33
C VAL A 107 -28.35 -7.52 11.64
N ASP A 108 -29.29 -7.49 10.69
CA ASP A 108 -30.53 -8.25 10.76
C ASP A 108 -30.28 -9.74 11.05
N GLN A 109 -31.01 -10.27 12.03
CA GLN A 109 -30.88 -11.62 12.53
C GLN A 109 -31.24 -12.67 11.47
N GLU A 110 -32.12 -12.34 10.54
CA GLU A 110 -32.44 -13.21 9.39
C GLU A 110 -31.24 -13.34 8.44
N LYS A 111 -30.53 -12.24 8.15
CA LYS A 111 -29.32 -12.28 7.30
C LYS A 111 -28.15 -12.96 7.99
N LEU A 112 -28.01 -12.77 9.30
CA LEU A 112 -26.98 -13.39 10.11
C LEU A 112 -27.15 -14.92 10.22
N SER A 113 -28.38 -15.42 10.34
CA SER A 113 -28.63 -16.87 10.43
C SER A 113 -28.33 -17.64 9.14
N ASN A 114 -28.33 -16.94 8.00
CA ASN A 114 -27.97 -17.48 6.70
C ASN A 114 -26.44 -17.48 6.45
N ALA A 115 -25.66 -16.73 7.23
CA ALA A 115 -24.20 -16.72 7.15
C ALA A 115 -23.64 -17.97 7.84
N LYS A 116 -23.09 -18.92 7.07
CA LYS A 116 -22.59 -20.21 7.59
C LYS A 116 -21.09 -20.24 7.76
N THR A 117 -20.38 -19.37 7.04
CA THR A 117 -18.92 -19.31 7.05
C THR A 117 -18.42 -17.99 7.67
N MET A 118 -17.14 -17.96 8.03
CA MET A 118 -16.47 -16.73 8.47
C MET A 118 -16.46 -15.69 7.35
N GLU A 119 -16.27 -16.12 6.10
CA GLU A 119 -16.35 -15.28 4.91
C GLU A 119 -17.74 -14.62 4.79
N ASP A 120 -18.82 -15.38 4.95
CA ASP A 120 -20.19 -14.83 4.95
C ASP A 120 -20.39 -13.78 6.04
N SER A 121 -19.83 -14.02 7.23
CA SER A 121 -19.94 -13.11 8.37
C SER A 121 -19.16 -11.81 8.12
N VAL A 122 -17.96 -11.92 7.59
CA VAL A 122 -17.14 -10.78 7.18
C VAL A 122 -17.84 -9.98 6.09
N ASN A 123 -18.36 -10.66 5.05
CA ASN A 123 -19.10 -10.04 3.95
C ASN A 123 -20.31 -9.26 4.47
N LEU A 124 -21.05 -9.85 5.40
CA LEU A 124 -22.22 -9.23 6.01
C LEU A 124 -21.86 -7.96 6.79
N ALA A 125 -20.74 -7.97 7.53
CA ALA A 125 -20.27 -6.82 8.28
C ALA A 125 -19.75 -5.68 7.38
N VAL A 126 -19.03 -6.01 6.31
CA VAL A 126 -18.59 -5.03 5.29
C VAL A 126 -19.80 -4.37 4.64
N SER A 127 -20.75 -5.19 4.18
CA SER A 127 -22.00 -4.74 3.57
C SER A 127 -22.80 -3.83 4.50
N TYR A 128 -22.90 -4.14 5.79
CA TYR A 128 -23.56 -3.28 6.77
C TYR A 128 -22.86 -1.92 6.94
N ASN A 129 -21.54 -1.91 7.06
CA ASN A 129 -20.77 -0.68 7.21
C ASN A 129 -20.85 0.20 5.96
N LEU A 130 -20.74 -0.39 4.77
CA LEU A 130 -20.93 0.34 3.51
C LEU A 130 -22.34 0.91 3.42
N LYS A 131 -23.37 0.10 3.75
CA LYS A 131 -24.76 0.57 3.80
C LYS A 131 -24.87 1.82 4.67
N LYS A 132 -24.35 1.73 5.91
CA LYS A 132 -24.41 2.83 6.88
C LYS A 132 -23.70 4.09 6.40
N SER A 133 -22.50 3.94 5.82
CA SER A 133 -21.72 5.07 5.31
C SER A 133 -22.40 5.78 4.14
N ILE A 134 -23.15 5.04 3.32
CA ILE A 134 -23.87 5.57 2.16
C ILE A 134 -25.24 6.12 2.57
N SER A 135 -25.94 5.46 3.49
CA SER A 135 -27.36 5.74 3.73
C SER A 135 -27.65 6.82 4.78
N ASP A 136 -26.80 7.02 5.81
CA ASP A 136 -26.93 7.98 6.93
C ASP A 136 -28.38 8.44 7.29
N GLY A 137 -29.36 7.54 7.19
CA GLY A 137 -30.80 7.84 7.31
C GLY A 137 -31.41 8.83 6.31
N SER A 138 -30.65 9.49 5.43
CA SER A 138 -31.12 10.61 4.58
C SER A 138 -31.30 10.25 3.10
N MET A 139 -30.61 9.22 2.60
CA MET A 139 -30.70 8.78 1.20
C MET A 139 -31.81 7.74 0.97
N GLU A 140 -32.21 6.98 2.00
CA GLU A 140 -33.26 5.95 1.89
C GLU A 140 -34.69 6.52 1.89
N GLN A 141 -34.88 7.81 2.16
CA GLN A 141 -36.19 8.48 2.12
C GLN A 141 -36.49 9.13 0.77
N ASP A 142 -35.58 9.01 -0.21
CA ASP A 142 -35.79 9.54 -1.56
C ASP A 142 -36.19 8.40 -2.50
N ASP A 143 -37.41 8.47 -3.05
CA ASP A 143 -37.94 7.48 -4.02
C ASP A 143 -37.03 7.31 -5.25
N ASP A 144 -36.12 8.26 -5.48
CA ASP A 144 -35.15 8.25 -6.57
C ASP A 144 -33.87 7.44 -6.28
N ILE A 145 -33.64 6.94 -5.06
CA ILE A 145 -32.42 6.18 -4.68
C ILE A 145 -32.79 4.87 -3.99
N GLN A 146 -32.33 3.74 -4.56
CA GLN A 146 -32.48 2.41 -3.98
C GLN A 146 -31.12 1.78 -3.77
N ILE A 147 -30.84 1.34 -2.54
CA ILE A 147 -29.59 0.65 -2.20
C ILE A 147 -29.90 -0.83 -1.97
N ASP A 148 -29.32 -1.68 -2.80
CA ASP A 148 -29.35 -3.13 -2.66
C ASP A 148 -27.95 -3.66 -2.41
N ILE A 149 -27.85 -4.76 -1.66
CA ILE A 149 -26.57 -5.36 -1.30
C ILE A 149 -26.66 -6.86 -1.55
N ASP A 150 -25.88 -7.32 -2.51
CA ASP A 150 -25.74 -8.73 -2.84
C ASP A 150 -24.33 -9.20 -2.50
N LYS A 151 -24.23 -10.08 -1.49
CA LYS A 151 -22.98 -10.61 -0.93
C LYS A 151 -22.06 -9.48 -0.43
N THR A 152 -21.09 -9.09 -1.26
CA THR A 152 -20.05 -8.08 -1.01
C THR A 152 -20.20 -6.86 -1.90
N VAL A 153 -21.06 -6.92 -2.90
CA VAL A 153 -21.22 -5.88 -3.89
C VAL A 153 -22.37 -4.98 -3.50
N VAL A 154 -22.10 -3.69 -3.35
CA VAL A 154 -23.14 -2.70 -3.06
C VAL A 154 -23.65 -2.13 -4.37
N MET A 155 -24.94 -2.29 -4.62
CA MET A 155 -25.62 -1.81 -5.82
C MET A 155 -26.55 -0.66 -5.48
N ILE A 156 -26.16 0.55 -5.86
CA ILE A 156 -26.98 1.75 -5.73
C ILE A 156 -27.68 1.99 -7.06
N THR A 157 -28.99 1.85 -7.09
CA THR A 157 -29.81 2.22 -8.23
C THR A 157 -30.34 3.62 -8.04
N VAL A 158 -30.06 4.50 -9.01
CA VAL A 158 -30.45 5.90 -8.98
C VAL A 158 -31.33 6.20 -10.19
N SER A 159 -32.47 6.82 -9.93
CA SER A 159 -33.39 7.33 -10.95
C SER A 159 -32.69 8.31 -11.87
N ASP A 160 -32.89 8.15 -13.18
CA ASP A 160 -32.34 9.06 -14.19
C ASP A 160 -32.81 10.51 -14.01
N ARG A 161 -33.99 10.73 -13.41
CA ARG A 161 -34.54 12.08 -13.17
C ARG A 161 -33.72 12.89 -12.16
N LEU A 162 -33.15 12.24 -11.16
CA LEU A 162 -32.28 12.87 -10.18
C LEU A 162 -30.94 13.27 -10.83
N LEU A 163 -30.41 12.40 -11.69
CA LEU A 163 -29.09 12.54 -12.29
C LEU A 163 -29.06 13.39 -13.56
N PHE A 164 -30.09 13.35 -14.39
CA PHE A 164 -30.11 13.91 -15.72
C PHE A 164 -31.47 14.49 -16.11
N ASN A 165 -31.46 15.48 -16.99
CA ASN A 165 -32.66 15.88 -17.71
C ASN A 165 -33.02 14.87 -18.80
N THR A 166 -34.27 14.86 -19.25
CA THR A 166 -34.76 13.96 -20.31
C THR A 166 -33.92 14.10 -21.57
N GLY A 167 -33.39 12.97 -22.08
CA GLY A 167 -32.55 12.93 -23.29
C GLY A 167 -31.17 13.57 -23.14
N SER A 168 -30.81 14.03 -21.93
CA SER A 168 -29.52 14.64 -21.64
C SER A 168 -28.56 13.65 -21.00
N TYR A 169 -27.27 13.91 -21.19
CA TYR A 169 -26.15 13.27 -20.48
C TYR A 169 -25.38 14.27 -19.60
N MET A 170 -25.88 15.50 -19.44
CA MET A 170 -25.31 16.47 -18.50
C MET A 170 -25.86 16.23 -17.10
N VAL A 171 -24.96 16.02 -16.14
CA VAL A 171 -25.31 15.75 -14.75
C VAL A 171 -26.00 16.97 -14.13
N ASN A 172 -27.13 16.74 -13.47
CA ASN A 172 -27.92 17.77 -12.80
C ASN A 172 -27.25 18.18 -11.47
N ARG A 173 -27.46 19.42 -11.05
CA ARG A 173 -26.99 19.92 -9.75
C ARG A 173 -27.61 19.17 -8.58
N ASN A 174 -28.83 18.67 -8.74
CA ASN A 174 -29.53 17.90 -7.71
C ASN A 174 -28.77 16.60 -7.36
N ALA A 175 -27.96 16.07 -8.28
CA ALA A 175 -27.14 14.89 -8.06
C ALA A 175 -25.85 15.16 -7.29
N GLU A 176 -25.46 16.43 -7.08
CA GLU A 176 -24.14 16.75 -6.52
C GLU A 176 -23.95 16.20 -5.10
N SER A 177 -24.97 16.30 -4.23
CA SER A 177 -24.90 15.76 -2.86
C SER A 177 -24.70 14.24 -2.85
N LEU A 178 -25.37 13.53 -3.76
CA LEU A 178 -25.22 12.08 -3.91
C LEU A 178 -23.81 11.71 -4.42
N LEU A 179 -23.34 12.40 -5.46
CA LEU A 179 -22.03 12.12 -6.05
C LEU A 179 -20.88 12.50 -5.11
N GLU A 180 -21.03 13.54 -4.30
CA GLU A 180 -20.08 13.92 -3.26
C GLU A 180 -19.93 12.82 -2.21
N ARG A 181 -21.03 12.34 -1.63
CA ARG A 181 -21.00 11.25 -0.64
C ARG A 181 -20.46 9.95 -1.22
N LEU A 182 -20.84 9.63 -2.46
CA LEU A 182 -20.29 8.48 -3.16
C LEU A 182 -18.76 8.62 -3.28
N ALA A 183 -18.26 9.79 -3.68
CA ALA A 183 -16.82 10.03 -3.77
C ALA A 183 -16.11 9.94 -2.41
N GLU A 184 -16.73 10.45 -1.33
CA GLU A 184 -16.18 10.31 0.02
C GLU A 184 -15.99 8.84 0.40
N VAL A 185 -16.99 7.99 0.13
CA VAL A 185 -16.91 6.53 0.40
C VAL A 185 -15.81 5.88 -0.45
N ILE A 186 -15.70 6.22 -1.74
CA ILE A 186 -14.69 5.64 -2.63
C ILE A 186 -13.27 6.10 -2.25
N ASN A 187 -13.11 7.34 -1.80
CA ASN A 187 -11.82 7.89 -1.42
C ASN A 187 -11.38 7.38 -0.04
N ALA A 188 -12.32 7.12 0.86
CA ALA A 188 -12.04 6.56 2.18
C ALA A 188 -11.53 5.11 2.13
N GLU A 189 -11.92 4.34 1.11
CA GLU A 189 -11.54 2.94 0.96
C GLU A 189 -10.58 2.73 -0.22
N PRO A 190 -9.28 2.45 -0.01
CA PRO A 190 -8.33 2.18 -1.07
C PRO A 190 -8.69 0.96 -1.94
N SER A 191 -9.43 0.01 -1.34
CA SER A 191 -9.66 -1.33 -1.85
C SER A 191 -11.00 -1.48 -2.60
N VAL A 192 -11.52 -0.43 -3.23
CA VAL A 192 -12.79 -0.52 -3.98
C VAL A 192 -12.63 -0.08 -5.42
N GLU A 193 -13.32 -0.79 -6.30
CA GLU A 193 -13.62 -0.38 -7.66
C GLU A 193 -15.10 0.01 -7.74
N VAL A 194 -15.43 0.97 -8.61
CA VAL A 194 -16.78 1.43 -8.83
C VAL A 194 -17.12 1.41 -10.30
N MET A 195 -18.15 0.65 -10.63
CA MET A 195 -18.73 0.58 -11.96
C MET A 195 -20.03 1.38 -12.03
N ILE A 196 -20.12 2.28 -13.00
CA ILE A 196 -21.29 3.09 -13.29
C ILE A 196 -21.93 2.55 -14.55
N GLU A 197 -23.10 1.96 -14.43
CA GLU A 197 -23.86 1.32 -15.49
C GLU A 197 -25.09 2.16 -15.85
N GLY A 198 -25.12 2.70 -17.07
CA GLY A 198 -26.28 3.43 -17.59
C GLY A 198 -27.33 2.50 -18.21
N HIS A 199 -28.61 2.76 -17.93
CA HIS A 199 -29.75 2.12 -18.59
C HIS A 199 -30.70 3.17 -19.18
N THR A 200 -31.39 2.79 -20.25
CA THR A 200 -32.42 3.63 -20.89
C THR A 200 -33.76 2.90 -20.95
N ASP A 201 -34.80 3.64 -21.31
CA ASP A 201 -36.03 3.03 -21.83
C ASP A 201 -35.88 2.73 -23.34
N PRO A 202 -36.82 2.02 -23.97
CA PRO A 202 -36.67 1.57 -25.36
C PRO A 202 -36.98 2.66 -26.39
N ARG A 203 -37.33 3.89 -25.98
CA ARG A 203 -37.55 4.96 -26.97
C ARG A 203 -36.22 5.26 -27.64
N SER A 204 -36.22 5.21 -28.96
CA SER A 204 -35.03 5.51 -29.75
C SER A 204 -34.63 6.97 -29.55
N ILE A 205 -33.35 7.20 -29.29
CA ILE A 205 -32.73 8.51 -29.37
C ILE A 205 -31.78 8.55 -30.57
N ASN A 206 -31.84 9.60 -31.36
CA ASN A 206 -30.86 9.88 -32.40
C ASN A 206 -30.68 11.39 -32.47
N THR A 207 -29.45 11.83 -32.23
CA THR A 207 -29.04 13.23 -32.29
C THR A 207 -27.71 13.31 -33.03
N GLY A 208 -27.24 14.51 -33.39
CA GLY A 208 -25.93 14.65 -34.03
C GLY A 208 -24.75 14.09 -33.21
N VAL A 209 -24.93 13.86 -31.89
CA VAL A 209 -23.89 13.35 -30.98
C VAL A 209 -24.16 11.92 -30.50
N LEU A 210 -25.40 11.45 -30.55
CA LEU A 210 -25.82 10.15 -30.02
C LEU A 210 -26.49 9.37 -31.15
N GLN A 211 -25.93 8.22 -31.51
CA GLN A 211 -26.49 7.36 -32.56
C GLN A 211 -27.73 6.61 -32.07
N ASP A 212 -27.68 6.11 -30.83
CA ASP A 212 -28.74 5.29 -30.23
C ASP A 212 -28.72 5.32 -28.69
N ASN A 213 -29.47 4.39 -28.09
CA ASN A 213 -29.53 4.21 -26.64
C ASN A 213 -28.25 3.60 -26.03
N TRP A 214 -27.42 2.89 -26.81
CA TRP A 214 -26.10 2.49 -26.34
C TRP A 214 -25.25 3.71 -26.07
N ASP A 215 -25.16 4.61 -27.05
CA ASP A 215 -24.43 5.86 -26.93
C ASP A 215 -24.94 6.67 -25.73
N LEU A 216 -26.26 6.85 -25.59
CA LEU A 216 -26.82 7.60 -24.47
C LEU A 216 -26.44 6.98 -23.12
N SER A 217 -26.58 5.66 -22.98
CA SER A 217 -26.30 4.95 -21.73
C SER A 217 -24.83 5.06 -21.31
N VAL A 218 -23.89 4.83 -22.23
CA VAL A 218 -22.45 4.94 -21.96
C VAL A 218 -22.05 6.39 -21.71
N LYS A 219 -22.63 7.34 -22.46
CA LYS A 219 -22.30 8.76 -22.31
C LYS A 219 -22.78 9.33 -20.98
N ARG A 220 -23.91 8.86 -20.45
CA ARG A 220 -24.36 9.16 -19.08
C ARG A 220 -23.41 8.61 -18.03
N ALA A 221 -23.02 7.35 -18.14
CA ALA A 221 -22.06 6.74 -17.21
C ALA A 221 -20.72 7.51 -17.19
N THR A 222 -20.16 7.80 -18.37
CA THR A 222 -18.90 8.56 -18.47
C THR A 222 -19.02 10.00 -17.98
N SER A 223 -20.19 10.64 -18.11
CA SER A 223 -20.42 11.96 -17.51
C SER A 223 -20.31 11.93 -15.98
N ILE A 224 -20.85 10.89 -15.33
CA ILE A 224 -20.75 10.74 -13.88
C ILE A 224 -19.30 10.45 -13.47
N VAL A 225 -18.62 9.53 -14.17
CA VAL A 225 -17.19 9.26 -13.95
C VAL A 225 -16.36 10.55 -14.01
N ARG A 226 -16.60 11.40 -15.01
CA ARG A 226 -15.91 12.69 -15.13
C ARG A 226 -16.18 13.64 -13.97
N VAL A 227 -17.40 13.65 -13.43
CA VAL A 227 -17.74 14.45 -12.25
C VAL A 227 -16.99 13.92 -11.03
N LEU A 228 -17.03 12.61 -10.78
CA LEU A 228 -16.32 11.97 -9.66
C LEU A 228 -14.80 12.22 -9.74
N GLN A 229 -14.22 12.05 -10.92
CA GLN A 229 -12.80 12.30 -11.16
C GLN A 229 -12.43 13.78 -11.00
N ASN A 230 -13.06 14.66 -11.79
CA ASN A 230 -12.57 16.03 -11.93
C ASN A 230 -12.97 16.93 -10.76
N LYS A 231 -14.16 16.70 -10.17
CA LYS A 231 -14.69 17.54 -9.08
C LYS A 231 -14.33 16.95 -7.72
N TYR A 232 -14.50 15.64 -7.54
CA TYR A 232 -14.34 14.98 -6.24
C TYR A 232 -13.03 14.18 -6.09
N GLN A 233 -12.12 14.29 -7.07
CA GLN A 233 -10.77 13.74 -7.02
C GLN A 233 -10.73 12.21 -6.80
N VAL A 234 -11.74 11.50 -7.28
CA VAL A 234 -11.72 10.03 -7.26
C VAL A 234 -10.67 9.53 -8.26
N ALA A 235 -9.81 8.64 -7.77
CA ALA A 235 -8.78 7.96 -8.56
C ALA A 235 -9.38 7.31 -9.83
N PRO A 236 -8.92 7.67 -11.05
CA PRO A 236 -9.49 7.16 -12.30
C PRO A 236 -9.42 5.64 -12.43
N GLU A 237 -8.38 5.01 -11.90
CA GLU A 237 -8.18 3.56 -11.87
C GLU A 237 -9.27 2.81 -11.10
N LYS A 238 -10.00 3.49 -10.21
CA LYS A 238 -11.15 2.91 -9.48
C LYS A 238 -12.46 3.02 -10.26
N LEU A 239 -12.51 3.72 -11.39
CA LEU A 239 -13.76 4.09 -12.06
C LEU A 239 -13.95 3.34 -13.38
N ILE A 240 -15.07 2.63 -13.48
CA ILE A 240 -15.49 1.91 -14.68
C ILE A 240 -16.79 2.52 -15.19
N ALA A 241 -16.87 2.87 -16.47
CA ALA A 241 -18.11 3.31 -17.11
C ALA A 241 -18.64 2.22 -18.06
N ALA A 242 -19.90 1.85 -17.89
CA ALA A 242 -20.59 0.87 -18.71
C ALA A 242 -21.98 1.39 -19.12
N GLY A 243 -22.50 0.85 -20.23
CA GLY A 243 -23.87 1.09 -20.68
C GLY A 243 -24.53 -0.22 -21.02
N ARG A 244 -25.85 -0.30 -20.85
CA ARG A 244 -26.67 -1.48 -21.19
C ARG A 244 -27.83 -1.17 -22.11
N SER A 245 -27.93 0.07 -22.59
CA SER A 245 -29.05 0.52 -23.41
C SER A 245 -30.39 0.15 -22.74
N SER A 246 -31.40 -0.26 -23.51
CA SER A 246 -32.72 -0.69 -23.04
C SER A 246 -32.86 -2.20 -22.85
N TYR A 247 -31.78 -2.98 -23.01
CA TYR A 247 -31.85 -4.45 -23.09
C TYR A 247 -31.89 -5.18 -21.74
N ILE A 248 -31.70 -4.45 -20.63
CA ILE A 248 -31.83 -5.00 -19.27
C ILE A 248 -32.90 -4.20 -18.49
N PRO A 249 -34.18 -4.32 -18.88
CA PRO A 249 -35.27 -3.70 -18.13
C PRO A 249 -35.45 -4.40 -16.77
N VAL A 250 -35.83 -3.65 -15.75
CA VAL A 250 -36.23 -4.20 -14.43
C VAL A 250 -37.74 -4.44 -14.35
N VAL A 251 -38.50 -3.77 -15.20
CA VAL A 251 -39.96 -3.89 -15.35
C VAL A 251 -40.33 -3.80 -16.83
N ASP A 252 -41.50 -4.31 -17.21
CA ASP A 252 -41.95 -4.26 -18.61
C ASP A 252 -42.09 -2.83 -19.13
N ASN A 253 -41.76 -2.58 -20.39
CA ASN A 253 -41.85 -1.24 -21.01
C ASN A 253 -43.26 -0.94 -21.54
N ASP A 254 -44.28 -1.19 -20.72
CA ASP A 254 -45.70 -1.11 -21.08
C ASP A 254 -46.36 0.23 -20.69
N SER A 255 -45.71 1.02 -19.84
CA SER A 255 -46.26 2.25 -19.25
C SER A 255 -45.18 3.32 -19.05
N PRO A 256 -45.55 4.62 -19.08
CA PRO A 256 -44.61 5.70 -18.78
C PRO A 256 -43.92 5.57 -17.42
N GLU A 257 -44.64 5.06 -16.42
CA GLU A 257 -44.16 4.79 -15.07
C GLU A 257 -43.10 3.69 -15.07
N ASN A 258 -43.34 2.57 -15.75
CA ASN A 258 -42.36 1.49 -15.82
C ASN A 258 -41.13 1.88 -16.65
N MET A 259 -41.32 2.61 -17.75
CA MET A 259 -40.21 3.18 -18.50
C MET A 259 -39.37 4.14 -17.65
N ALA A 260 -39.99 4.87 -16.71
CA ALA A 260 -39.24 5.71 -15.77
C ALA A 260 -38.34 4.90 -14.84
N LYS A 261 -38.82 3.75 -14.33
CA LYS A 261 -38.00 2.83 -13.53
C LYS A 261 -36.86 2.20 -14.35
N ASN A 262 -37.07 1.99 -15.64
CA ASN A 262 -36.03 1.47 -16.54
C ASN A 262 -34.95 2.50 -16.89
N ARG A 263 -35.28 3.81 -16.89
CA ARG A 263 -34.29 4.89 -16.95
C ARG A 263 -33.62 5.05 -15.59
N ARG A 264 -32.48 4.38 -15.42
CA ARG A 264 -31.73 4.37 -14.16
C ARG A 264 -30.23 4.32 -14.43
N THR A 265 -29.47 4.79 -13.47
CA THR A 265 -28.03 4.49 -13.37
C THR A 265 -27.83 3.53 -12.21
N ARG A 266 -27.12 2.44 -12.45
CA ARG A 266 -26.70 1.52 -11.41
C ARG A 266 -25.23 1.78 -11.10
N ILE A 267 -24.93 2.04 -9.84
CA ILE A 267 -23.58 2.24 -9.33
C ILE A 267 -23.25 1.01 -8.51
N VAL A 268 -22.22 0.29 -8.93
CA VAL A 268 -21.80 -0.99 -8.37
C VAL A 268 -20.45 -0.77 -7.70
N ILE A 269 -20.43 -0.84 -6.37
CA ILE A 269 -19.19 -0.76 -5.58
C ILE A 269 -18.72 -2.19 -5.34
N ILE A 270 -17.58 -2.52 -5.91
CA ILE A 270 -16.95 -3.83 -5.88
C ILE A 270 -15.75 -3.75 -4.94
N PRO A 271 -15.81 -4.34 -3.75
CA PRO A 271 -14.64 -4.44 -2.89
C PRO A 271 -13.64 -5.42 -3.52
N ASP A 272 -12.38 -5.01 -3.53
CA ASP A 272 -11.23 -5.85 -3.82
C ASP A 272 -11.01 -6.76 -2.60
N LEU A 273 -11.60 -7.95 -2.66
CA LEU A 273 -11.56 -8.93 -1.57
C LEU A 273 -10.12 -9.40 -1.31
N ASP A 274 -9.28 -9.49 -2.33
CA ASP A 274 -7.88 -9.90 -2.18
C ASP A 274 -7.11 -8.85 -1.36
N LYS A 275 -7.29 -7.55 -1.63
CA LYS A 275 -6.73 -6.48 -0.80
C LYS A 275 -7.34 -6.43 0.60
N PHE A 276 -8.64 -6.68 0.73
CA PHE A 276 -9.30 -6.74 2.04
C PHE A 276 -8.70 -7.86 2.91
N PHE A 277 -8.48 -9.06 2.35
CA PHE A 277 -7.83 -10.15 3.06
C PHE A 277 -6.35 -9.87 3.34
N ALA A 278 -5.62 -9.21 2.42
CA ALA A 278 -4.23 -8.80 2.62
C ALA A 278 -4.05 -7.70 3.69
N MET A 279 -5.10 -6.95 4.05
CA MET A 279 -5.07 -6.01 5.19
C MET A 279 -5.32 -6.70 6.54
N ILE A 280 -5.80 -7.94 6.52
CA ILE A 280 -6.14 -8.72 7.72
C ILE A 280 -5.03 -9.73 8.06
N GLU A 281 -4.25 -10.17 7.08
CA GLU A 281 -2.99 -10.93 7.24
C GLU A 281 -1.81 -10.06 7.72
#